data_AF-A0A7C2A441-F1
#
_entry.id   AF-A0A7C2A441-F1
#
_cell.length_a   1.000
_cell.length_b   1.000
_cell.length_c   1.000
_cell.angle_alpha   90.00
_cell.angle_beta   90.00
_cell.angle_gamma   90.00
#
_symmetry.space_group_name_H-M   'P 1'
#
loop_
_entity.id
_entity.type
_entity.pdbx_description
1 polymer ?
#
loop_
_entity_poly.entity_id
_entity_poly.type
_entity_poly.pdbx_seq_one_letter_code
_entity_poly.pdbx_strand_id
1 'polypeptide(L)'
;MLYHLLYPLADEVGAFNVFRYLTFRTAGAMITALIVSFIIGPYLISHLKSKQNGGQPIREDGPETHILTKQGTPTMGGLLILIALSVSTVLWADLKNGFVWVALGVTIAFGAIGFLDDYIKISRRQSRGLPGKLKLVLEAAIATVATLWVMKIMPGDLATVMAVPFFKNLLVDLGWFFVAFAVLVIVGASNAVNLTDGRDGLAIVPVIIATGVFALIAYVVGNRVFAAYLQLSYVPGAGELSVFAGALIGG
;
A
#
# COMPACT_ATOMS: atom_id res chain seq x y z
N MET A 1 11.59 13.33 -1.47
CA MET A 1 12.83 14.00 -1.01
C MET A 1 13.73 14.33 -2.21
N LEU A 2 14.01 13.38 -3.11
CA LEU A 2 14.71 13.63 -4.37
C LEU A 2 13.93 14.55 -5.30
N TYR A 3 12.60 14.43 -5.34
CA TYR A 3 11.76 15.39 -6.05
C TYR A 3 12.02 16.83 -5.59
N HIS A 4 11.90 17.10 -4.28
CA HIS A 4 12.12 18.44 -3.72
C HIS A 4 13.56 18.94 -3.86
N LEU A 5 14.55 18.03 -3.92
CA LEU A 5 15.96 18.39 -4.05
C LEU A 5 16.36 18.68 -5.51
N LEU A 6 15.90 17.87 -6.46
CA LEU A 6 16.34 17.90 -7.86
C LEU A 6 15.41 18.70 -8.77
N TYR A 7 14.15 18.92 -8.37
CA TYR A 7 13.20 19.72 -9.14
C TYR A 7 13.64 21.18 -9.34
N PRO A 8 14.21 21.89 -8.34
CA PRO A 8 14.72 23.25 -8.53
C PRO A 8 15.97 23.30 -9.42
N LEU A 9 16.82 22.27 -9.36
CA LEU A 9 18.03 22.15 -10.19
C LEU A 9 17.73 21.88 -11.67
N ALA A 10 16.51 21.47 -12.01
CA ALA A 10 16.08 21.28 -13.40
C ALA A 10 16.07 22.58 -14.21
N ASP A 11 15.94 23.73 -13.55
CA ASP A 11 15.99 25.03 -14.22
C ASP A 11 17.45 25.46 -14.53
N GLU A 12 18.44 24.85 -13.88
CA GLU A 12 19.87 25.10 -14.10
C GLU A 12 20.52 24.03 -15.00
N VAL A 13 20.10 22.77 -14.88
CA VAL A 13 20.62 21.62 -15.65
C VAL A 13 19.47 20.81 -16.22
N GLY A 14 19.32 20.85 -17.55
CA GLY A 14 18.20 20.21 -18.26
C GLY A 14 18.07 18.70 -18.04
N ALA A 15 19.15 18.01 -17.64
CA ALA A 15 19.11 16.59 -17.28
C ALA A 15 18.18 16.29 -16.09
N PHE A 16 18.02 17.21 -15.14
CA PHE A 16 17.13 17.00 -13.99
C PHE A 16 15.65 17.21 -14.30
N ASN A 17 15.31 17.66 -15.51
CA ASN A 17 13.91 17.79 -15.94
C ASN A 17 13.17 16.44 -15.91
N VAL A 18 13.89 15.32 -16.02
CA VAL A 18 13.32 13.96 -15.90
C VAL A 18 12.57 13.75 -14.57
N PHE A 19 13.01 14.41 -13.48
CA PHE A 19 12.37 14.34 -12.17
C PHE A 19 11.06 15.14 -12.09
N ARG A 20 10.65 15.84 -13.14
CA ARG A 20 9.31 16.45 -13.25
C ARG A 20 8.27 15.46 -13.75
N TYR A 21 8.67 14.40 -14.46
CA TYR A 21 7.74 13.45 -15.06
C TYR A 21 7.31 12.37 -14.04
N LEU A 22 6.00 12.27 -13.82
CA LEU A 22 5.38 11.25 -12.97
C LEU A 22 5.75 9.82 -13.39
N THR A 23 5.82 9.55 -14.69
CA THR A 23 6.19 8.23 -15.24
C THR A 23 7.61 7.85 -14.86
N PHE A 24 8.57 8.76 -15.01
CA PHE A 24 9.95 8.55 -14.61
C PHE A 24 10.06 8.32 -13.10
N ARG A 25 9.38 9.13 -12.29
CA ARG A 25 9.39 8.97 -10.83
C ARG A 25 8.74 7.67 -10.38
N THR A 26 7.70 7.22 -11.07
CA THR A 26 7.03 5.93 -10.79
C THR A 26 7.95 4.75 -11.09
N ALA A 27 8.60 4.76 -12.26
CA ALA A 27 9.60 3.74 -12.60
C ALA A 27 10.82 3.79 -11.66
N GLY A 28 11.29 4.99 -11.34
CA GLY A 28 12.38 5.20 -10.37
C GLY A 28 12.03 4.66 -8.99
N ALA A 29 10.80 4.87 -8.52
CA ALA A 29 10.32 4.33 -7.25
C ALA A 29 10.24 2.80 -7.26
N MET A 30 9.75 2.20 -8.34
CA MET A 30 9.70 0.75 -8.50
C MET A 30 11.10 0.12 -8.46
N ILE A 31 12.05 0.66 -9.25
CA ILE A 31 13.42 0.16 -9.28
C ILE A 31 14.11 0.37 -7.93
N THR A 32 13.90 1.53 -7.30
CA THR A 32 14.50 1.82 -5.99
C THR A 32 13.98 0.87 -4.92
N ALA A 33 12.68 0.58 -4.89
CA ALA A 33 12.11 -0.37 -3.95
C ALA A 33 12.71 -1.78 -4.14
N LEU A 34 12.83 -2.23 -5.39
CA LEU A 34 13.46 -3.52 -5.72
C LEU A 34 14.91 -3.61 -5.25
N ILE A 35 15.71 -2.56 -5.50
CA ILE A 35 17.11 -2.50 -5.07
C ILE A 35 17.19 -2.53 -3.53
N VAL A 36 16.34 -1.76 -2.85
CA VAL A 36 16.28 -1.76 -1.38
C VAL A 36 15.91 -3.14 -0.86
N SER A 37 14.92 -3.82 -1.45
CA SER A 37 14.54 -5.19 -1.08
C SER A 37 15.69 -6.18 -1.28
N PHE A 38 16.47 -6.10 -2.35
CA PHE A 38 17.62 -6.97 -2.58
C PHE A 38 18.80 -6.72 -1.65
N ILE A 39 19.06 -5.46 -1.28
CA ILE A 39 20.16 -5.12 -0.36
C ILE A 39 19.79 -5.49 1.08
N ILE A 40 18.58 -5.14 1.53
CA ILE A 40 18.14 -5.32 2.92
C ILE A 40 17.65 -6.75 3.17
N GLY A 41 17.11 -7.42 2.15
CA GLY A 41 16.48 -8.74 2.26
C GLY A 41 17.35 -9.79 2.95
N PRO A 42 18.58 -10.08 2.48
CA PRO A 42 19.45 -11.09 3.10
C PRO A 42 19.76 -10.78 4.57
N TYR A 43 20.03 -9.51 4.88
CA TYR A 43 20.30 -9.07 6.24
C TYR A 43 19.08 -9.27 7.15
N LEU A 44 17.91 -8.82 6.71
CA LEU A 44 16.68 -8.92 7.48
C LEU A 44 16.28 -10.37 7.70
N ILE A 45 16.35 -11.21 6.67
CA ILE A 45 16.07 -12.66 6.76
C ILE A 45 17.00 -13.32 7.79
N SER A 46 18.30 -13.03 7.75
CA SER A 46 19.25 -13.59 8.73
C SER A 46 18.93 -13.16 10.16
N HIS A 47 18.53 -11.89 10.35
CA HIS A 47 18.20 -11.33 11.66
C HIS A 47 16.89 -11.89 12.21
N LEU A 48 15.89 -12.10 11.36
CA LEU A 48 14.64 -12.74 11.76
C LEU A 48 14.87 -14.21 12.11
N LYS A 49 15.66 -14.94 11.31
CA LYS A 49 15.97 -16.34 11.56
C LYS A 49 16.70 -16.56 12.89
N SER A 50 17.59 -15.66 13.30
CA SER A 50 18.29 -15.76 14.59
C SER A 50 17.39 -15.50 15.79
N LYS A 51 16.30 -14.72 15.63
CA LYS A 51 15.32 -14.44 16.69
C LYS A 51 14.17 -15.45 16.72
N GLN A 52 13.85 -16.08 15.60
CA GLN A 52 12.74 -17.01 15.43
C GLN A 52 13.23 -18.47 15.43
N ASN A 53 13.79 -18.93 16.55
CA ASN A 53 14.17 -20.33 16.73
C ASN A 53 12.92 -21.23 16.64
N GLY A 54 12.66 -21.80 15.46
CA GLY A 54 11.59 -22.79 15.21
C GLY A 54 10.52 -22.41 14.19
N GLY A 55 10.54 -21.22 13.58
CA GLY A 55 9.53 -20.78 12.61
C GLY A 55 8.14 -20.51 13.23
N GLN A 56 7.10 -20.38 12.38
CA GLN A 56 5.71 -20.18 12.86
C GLN A 56 5.16 -21.48 13.50
N PRO A 57 4.43 -21.40 14.63
CA PRO A 57 3.67 -22.53 15.15
C PRO A 57 2.63 -22.98 14.11
N ILE A 58 2.75 -24.21 13.64
CA ILE A 58 1.91 -24.75 12.56
C ILE A 58 0.49 -24.98 13.10
N ARG A 59 -0.54 -24.53 12.38
CA ARG A 59 -1.93 -24.88 12.69
C ARG A 59 -2.14 -26.37 12.38
N GLU A 60 -2.68 -27.11 13.34
CA GLU A 60 -3.00 -28.54 13.16
C GLU A 60 -4.12 -28.77 12.11
N ASP A 61 -4.91 -27.75 11.82
CA ASP A 61 -6.07 -27.80 10.90
C ASP A 61 -5.71 -27.75 9.39
N GLY A 62 -4.43 -27.92 9.00
CA GLY A 62 -3.93 -27.72 7.62
C GLY A 62 -3.53 -29.01 6.88
N PRO A 63 -3.52 -29.03 5.53
CA PRO A 63 -3.12 -30.21 4.75
C PRO A 63 -1.66 -30.61 4.97
N GLU A 64 -1.36 -31.92 5.04
CA GLU A 64 -0.05 -32.48 5.47
C GLU A 64 1.18 -31.95 4.67
N THR A 65 1.01 -31.63 3.39
CA THR A 65 2.08 -31.05 2.55
C THR A 65 2.50 -29.64 2.97
N HIS A 66 1.64 -28.89 3.66
CA HIS A 66 1.94 -27.56 4.22
C HIS A 66 2.78 -27.61 5.50
N ILE A 67 2.76 -28.74 6.21
CA ILE A 67 3.45 -28.93 7.49
C ILE A 67 4.95 -29.15 7.26
N LEU A 68 5.31 -29.85 6.18
CA LEU A 68 6.70 -30.22 5.86
C LEU A 68 7.51 -29.11 5.15
N THR A 69 6.86 -28.25 4.36
CA THR A 69 7.54 -27.23 3.54
C THR A 69 7.71 -25.87 4.23
N LYS A 70 6.87 -25.52 5.21
CA LYS A 70 6.97 -24.27 5.98
C LYS A 70 7.92 -24.34 7.19
N GLN A 71 8.61 -25.46 7.40
CA GLN A 71 9.64 -25.54 8.44
C GLN A 71 10.87 -24.70 8.07
N GLY A 72 11.11 -23.63 8.83
CA GLY A 72 12.38 -22.90 8.80
C GLY A 72 12.40 -21.60 7.99
N THR A 73 11.31 -21.21 7.34
CA THR A 73 11.18 -19.85 6.77
C THR A 73 10.77 -18.86 7.87
N PRO A 74 11.52 -17.75 8.05
CA PRO A 74 11.15 -16.73 9.02
C PRO A 74 9.85 -16.06 8.57
N THR A 75 9.00 -15.75 9.54
CA THR A 75 7.72 -15.07 9.31
C THR A 75 7.92 -13.58 9.57
N MET A 76 7.12 -12.70 8.95
CA MET A 76 7.30 -11.24 8.85
C MET A 76 8.06 -10.73 7.59
N GLY A 77 8.01 -11.44 6.47
CA GLY A 77 8.55 -10.96 5.18
C GLY A 77 7.93 -9.63 4.72
N GLY A 78 6.69 -9.33 5.11
CA GLY A 78 6.03 -8.04 4.84
C GLY A 78 6.77 -6.83 5.43
N LEU A 79 7.63 -7.01 6.44
CA LEU A 79 8.47 -5.93 6.95
C LEU A 79 9.47 -5.42 5.89
N LEU A 80 10.00 -6.33 5.04
CA LEU A 80 10.89 -5.96 3.94
C LEU A 80 10.16 -5.05 2.94
N ILE A 81 8.96 -5.48 2.53
CA ILE A 81 8.09 -4.74 1.61
C ILE A 81 7.79 -3.36 2.19
N LEU A 82 7.39 -3.26 3.47
CA LEU A 82 7.10 -1.98 4.12
C LEU A 82 8.30 -1.04 4.14
N ILE A 83 9.51 -1.56 4.41
CA ILE A 83 10.74 -0.75 4.41
C ILE A 83 11.04 -0.25 2.99
N ALA A 84 11.06 -1.15 2.01
CA ALA A 84 11.37 -0.83 0.62
C ALA A 84 10.36 0.18 0.03
N LEU A 85 9.06 -0.08 0.22
CA LEU A 85 7.98 0.82 -0.18
C LEU A 85 8.10 2.19 0.48
N SER A 86 8.34 2.25 1.79
CA SER A 86 8.35 3.52 2.52
C SER A 86 9.53 4.38 2.11
N VAL A 87 10.73 3.79 2.06
CA VAL A 87 11.96 4.48 1.63
C VAL A 87 11.79 4.99 0.20
N SER A 88 11.35 4.13 -0.71
CA SER A 88 11.20 4.50 -2.11
C SER A 88 10.13 5.58 -2.33
N THR A 89 8.98 5.46 -1.68
CA THR A 89 7.91 6.47 -1.74
C THR A 89 8.42 7.82 -1.23
N VAL A 90 9.07 7.87 -0.08
CA VAL A 90 9.58 9.13 0.50
C VAL A 90 10.66 9.76 -0.39
N LEU A 91 11.48 8.95 -1.06
CA LEU A 91 12.48 9.45 -2.00
C LEU A 91 11.83 10.12 -3.22
N TRP A 92 10.89 9.43 -3.87
CA TRP A 92 10.40 9.80 -5.20
C TRP A 92 9.09 10.59 -5.20
N ALA A 93 8.21 10.44 -4.22
CA ALA A 93 6.91 11.11 -4.19
C ALA A 93 7.01 12.58 -3.74
N ASP A 94 5.99 13.36 -4.07
CA ASP A 94 5.85 14.73 -3.59
C ASP A 94 5.35 14.70 -2.15
N LEU A 95 6.25 15.04 -1.22
CA LEU A 95 5.96 15.04 0.22
C LEU A 95 4.95 16.11 0.66
N LYS A 96 4.56 17.05 -0.22
CA LYS A 96 3.46 17.98 0.06
C LYS A 96 2.09 17.37 -0.24
N ASN A 97 2.05 16.24 -0.94
CA ASN A 97 0.83 15.61 -1.37
C ASN A 97 0.18 14.80 -0.24
N GLY A 98 -1.04 15.21 0.15
CA GLY A 98 -1.79 14.53 1.22
C GLY A 98 -2.19 13.09 0.88
N PHE A 99 -2.47 12.77 -0.39
CA PHE A 99 -2.88 11.41 -0.79
C PHE A 99 -1.77 10.39 -0.56
N VAL A 100 -0.51 10.77 -0.84
CA VAL A 100 0.65 9.91 -0.58
C VAL A 100 0.77 9.59 0.89
N TRP A 101 0.60 10.59 1.78
CA TRP A 101 0.67 10.38 3.22
C TRP A 101 -0.47 9.55 3.77
N VAL A 102 -1.69 9.70 3.24
CA VAL A 102 -2.79 8.83 3.62
C VAL A 102 -2.49 7.38 3.23
N ALA A 103 -2.09 7.14 1.97
CA ALA A 103 -1.80 5.78 1.49
C ALA A 103 -0.66 5.15 2.29
N LEU A 104 0.46 5.86 2.45
CA LEU A 104 1.61 5.39 3.21
C LEU A 104 1.28 5.19 4.70
N GLY A 105 0.51 6.10 5.30
CA GLY A 105 0.09 6.02 6.69
C GLY A 105 -0.81 4.82 6.97
N VAL A 106 -1.80 4.56 6.10
CA VAL A 106 -2.65 3.37 6.20
C VAL A 106 -1.83 2.09 6.05
N THR A 107 -0.95 2.03 5.03
CA THR A 107 -0.09 0.86 4.80
C THR A 107 0.83 0.56 5.98
N ILE A 108 1.49 1.57 6.54
CA ILE A 108 2.33 1.40 7.74
C ILE A 108 1.51 0.98 8.95
N ALA A 109 0.34 1.61 9.18
CA ALA A 109 -0.48 1.33 10.34
C ALA A 109 -1.09 -0.08 10.31
N PHE A 110 -1.59 -0.51 9.14
CA PHE A 110 -2.09 -1.89 8.95
C PHE A 110 -0.94 -2.89 9.00
N GLY A 111 0.22 -2.54 8.43
CA GLY A 111 1.45 -3.30 8.55
C GLY A 111 1.89 -3.50 10.00
N ALA A 112 1.77 -2.47 10.85
CA ALA A 112 2.07 -2.54 12.28
C ALA A 112 1.08 -3.46 13.02
N ILE A 113 -0.22 -3.42 12.68
CA ILE A 113 -1.21 -4.36 13.23
C ILE A 113 -0.85 -5.80 12.86
N GLY A 114 -0.52 -6.06 11.59
CA GLY A 114 -0.08 -7.37 11.12
C GLY A 114 1.21 -7.84 11.81
N PHE A 115 2.19 -6.96 11.97
CA PHE A 115 3.42 -7.24 12.68
C PHE A 115 3.16 -7.59 14.15
N LEU A 116 2.29 -6.85 14.84
CA LEU A 116 1.90 -7.15 16.23
C LEU A 116 1.20 -8.51 16.33
N ASP A 117 0.33 -8.85 15.37
CA ASP A 117 -0.34 -10.15 15.30
C ASP A 117 0.66 -11.30 15.20
N ASP A 118 1.61 -11.19 14.27
CA ASP A 118 2.64 -12.20 14.05
C ASP A 118 3.64 -12.27 15.21
N TYR A 119 4.03 -11.13 15.78
CA TYR A 119 4.89 -11.08 16.95
C TYR A 119 4.26 -11.82 18.15
N ILE A 120 2.95 -11.63 18.39
CA ILE A 120 2.23 -12.33 19.46
C ILE A 120 2.19 -13.84 19.21
N LYS A 121 1.90 -14.29 17.98
CA LYS A 121 1.89 -15.72 17.62
C LYS A 121 3.24 -16.39 17.92
N ILE A 122 4.32 -15.72 17.53
CA ILE A 122 5.69 -16.22 17.69
C ILE A 122 6.12 -16.20 19.16
N SER A 123 5.89 -15.08 19.85
CA SER A 123 6.27 -14.91 21.26
C SER A 123 5.54 -15.91 22.16
N ARG A 124 4.26 -16.19 21.89
CA ARG A 124 3.45 -17.13 22.66
C ARG A 124 3.55 -18.58 22.18
N ARG A 125 4.23 -18.85 21.06
CA ARG A 125 4.28 -20.15 20.39
C ARG A 125 2.90 -20.79 20.20
N GLN A 126 1.91 -19.97 19.88
CA GLN A 126 0.53 -20.39 19.66
C GLN A 126 0.04 -19.87 18.32
N SER A 127 -0.90 -20.58 17.70
CA SER A 127 -1.53 -20.16 16.44
C SER A 127 -2.46 -18.95 16.59
N ARG A 128 -2.87 -18.61 17.83
CA ARG A 128 -3.73 -17.46 18.14
C ARG A 128 -2.90 -16.19 18.32
N GLY A 129 -3.14 -15.21 17.46
CA GLY A 129 -2.56 -13.87 17.56
C GLY A 129 -3.46 -12.88 18.31
N LEU A 130 -3.58 -11.67 17.79
CA LEU A 130 -4.48 -10.62 18.28
C LEU A 130 -5.94 -11.12 18.27
N PRO A 131 -6.75 -10.76 19.28
CA PRO A 131 -8.19 -11.00 19.24
C PRO A 131 -8.78 -10.36 17.98
N GLY A 132 -9.49 -11.14 17.16
CA GLY A 132 -10.03 -10.65 15.88
C GLY A 132 -10.91 -9.40 16.03
N LYS A 133 -11.67 -9.29 17.13
CA LYS A 133 -12.45 -8.08 17.46
C LYS A 133 -11.56 -6.85 17.66
N LEU A 134 -10.43 -6.99 18.34
CA LEU A 134 -9.49 -5.90 18.57
C LEU A 134 -8.82 -5.48 17.25
N LYS A 135 -8.41 -6.46 16.43
CA LYS A 135 -7.85 -6.20 15.09
C LYS A 135 -8.81 -5.38 14.23
N LEU A 136 -10.08 -5.80 14.14
CA LEU A 136 -11.10 -5.09 13.37
C LEU A 136 -11.37 -3.67 13.90
N VAL A 137 -11.39 -3.47 15.21
CA VAL A 137 -11.58 -2.14 15.81
C VAL A 137 -10.41 -1.21 15.47
N LEU A 138 -9.17 -1.70 15.53
CA LEU A 138 -7.99 -0.93 15.18
C LEU A 138 -7.96 -0.56 13.69
N GLU A 139 -8.23 -1.54 12.81
CA GLU A 139 -8.32 -1.33 11.36
C GLU A 139 -9.43 -0.33 11.01
N ALA A 140 -10.61 -0.44 11.63
CA ALA A 140 -11.72 0.48 11.42
C ALA A 140 -11.41 1.90 11.91
N ALA A 141 -10.72 2.05 13.04
CA ALA A 141 -10.31 3.36 13.55
C ALA A 141 -9.34 4.05 12.58
N ILE A 142 -8.31 3.33 12.12
CA ILE A 142 -7.34 3.85 11.15
C ILE A 142 -8.04 4.20 9.82
N ALA A 143 -8.90 3.31 9.32
CA ALA A 143 -9.64 3.54 8.09
C ALA A 143 -10.55 4.79 8.20
N THR A 144 -11.20 4.99 9.35
CA THR A 144 -12.04 6.18 9.60
C THR A 144 -11.21 7.46 9.54
N VAL A 145 -10.07 7.51 10.23
CA VAL A 145 -9.18 8.69 10.21
C VAL A 145 -8.66 8.96 8.80
N ALA A 146 -8.25 7.90 8.08
CA ALA A 146 -7.78 8.00 6.71
C ALA A 146 -8.88 8.56 5.78
N THR A 147 -10.10 8.04 5.87
CA THR A 147 -11.22 8.54 5.05
C THR A 147 -11.55 10.00 5.36
N LEU A 148 -11.61 10.39 6.63
CA LEU A 148 -11.85 11.79 7.00
C LEU A 148 -10.76 12.73 6.47
N TRP A 149 -9.51 12.27 6.45
CA TRP A 149 -8.42 13.02 5.84
C TRP A 149 -8.58 13.13 4.33
N VAL A 150 -8.90 12.03 3.62
CA VAL A 150 -9.18 12.05 2.17
C VAL A 150 -10.31 13.01 1.83
N MET A 151 -11.42 12.97 2.58
CA MET A 151 -12.56 13.88 2.38
C MET A 151 -12.16 15.36 2.51
N LYS A 152 -11.16 15.68 3.34
CA LYS A 152 -10.67 17.05 3.52
C LYS A 152 -9.77 17.54 2.38
N ILE A 153 -9.03 16.63 1.73
CA ILE A 153 -8.07 16.98 0.65
C ILE A 153 -8.67 16.80 -0.75
N MET A 154 -9.78 16.09 -0.86
CA MET A 154 -10.54 15.95 -2.10
C MET A 154 -11.19 17.29 -2.51
N PRO A 155 -11.39 17.54 -3.82
CA PRO A 155 -12.26 18.62 -4.29
C PRO A 155 -13.64 18.50 -3.62
N GLY A 156 -14.20 19.62 -3.16
CA GLY A 156 -15.39 19.63 -2.31
C GLY A 156 -16.63 19.00 -2.97
N ASP A 157 -16.72 19.09 -4.29
CA ASP A 157 -17.75 18.47 -5.14
C ASP A 157 -17.58 16.96 -5.33
N LEU A 158 -16.41 16.40 -4.98
CA LEU A 158 -16.07 14.98 -5.12
C LEU A 158 -15.81 14.28 -3.78
N ALA A 159 -15.82 15.00 -2.67
CA ALA A 159 -15.38 14.49 -1.36
C ALA A 159 -16.20 13.30 -0.85
N THR A 160 -17.50 13.26 -1.15
CA THR A 160 -18.45 12.22 -0.70
C THR A 160 -19.12 11.49 -1.87
N VAL A 161 -18.67 11.77 -3.10
CA VAL A 161 -19.31 11.31 -4.32
C VAL A 161 -18.64 10.03 -4.80
N MET A 162 -19.46 9.03 -5.08
CA MET A 162 -19.05 7.78 -5.70
C MET A 162 -19.46 7.76 -7.18
N ALA A 163 -18.48 7.58 -8.06
CA ALA A 163 -18.75 7.29 -9.46
C ALA A 163 -19.19 5.83 -9.61
N VAL A 164 -20.28 5.59 -10.33
CA VAL A 164 -20.72 4.23 -10.67
C VAL A 164 -20.09 3.82 -12.00
N PRO A 165 -19.29 2.74 -12.04
CA PRO A 165 -18.72 2.26 -13.30
C PRO A 165 -19.79 2.01 -14.36
N PHE A 166 -19.42 2.15 -15.64
CA PHE A 166 -20.30 2.02 -16.82
C PHE A 166 -21.35 3.13 -17.01
N PHE A 167 -21.64 3.93 -15.98
CA PHE A 167 -22.59 5.05 -16.04
C PHE A 167 -21.85 6.39 -15.90
N LYS A 168 -21.49 7.01 -17.02
CA LYS A 168 -20.65 8.23 -17.05
C LYS A 168 -21.18 9.42 -16.26
N ASN A 169 -22.50 9.53 -16.10
CA ASN A 169 -23.17 10.65 -15.43
C ASN A 169 -23.78 10.26 -14.08
N LEU A 170 -23.60 9.01 -13.63
CA LEU A 170 -24.17 8.55 -12.36
C LEU A 170 -23.14 8.76 -11.25
N LEU A 171 -23.30 9.90 -10.59
CA LEU A 171 -22.57 10.27 -9.39
C LEU A 171 -23.50 10.15 -8.19
N VAL A 172 -23.17 9.26 -7.26
CA VAL A 172 -23.97 9.02 -6.06
C VAL A 172 -23.29 9.72 -4.89
N ASP A 173 -23.90 10.78 -4.39
CA ASP A 173 -23.45 11.44 -3.17
C ASP A 173 -23.91 10.65 -1.95
N LEU A 174 -22.95 10.12 -1.19
CA LEU A 174 -23.20 9.34 0.02
C LEU A 174 -23.17 10.19 1.29
N GLY A 175 -22.78 11.46 1.22
CA GLY A 175 -22.56 12.31 2.40
C GLY A 175 -21.72 11.60 3.47
N TRP A 176 -22.17 11.62 4.72
CA TRP A 176 -21.49 10.94 5.84
C TRP A 176 -21.49 9.41 5.74
N PHE A 177 -22.40 8.80 4.97
CA PHE A 177 -22.39 7.36 4.73
C PHE A 177 -21.14 6.92 3.94
N PHE A 178 -20.50 7.84 3.23
CA PHE A 178 -19.21 7.61 2.57
C PHE A 178 -18.15 7.08 3.54
N VAL A 179 -18.14 7.57 4.78
CA VAL A 179 -17.17 7.13 5.81
C VAL A 179 -17.38 5.65 6.14
N ALA A 180 -18.62 5.25 6.42
CA ALA A 180 -18.94 3.86 6.72
C ALA A 180 -18.62 2.93 5.54
N PHE A 181 -18.95 3.37 4.31
CA PHE A 181 -18.63 2.64 3.09
C PHE A 181 -17.12 2.48 2.90
N ALA A 182 -16.34 3.56 3.03
CA ALA A 182 -14.90 3.52 2.85
C ALA A 182 -14.22 2.65 3.91
N VAL A 183 -14.65 2.71 5.18
CA VAL A 183 -14.16 1.82 6.24
C VAL A 183 -14.40 0.36 5.87
N LEU A 184 -15.60 0.01 5.39
CA LEU A 184 -15.91 -1.34 4.94
C LEU A 184 -14.97 -1.78 3.81
N VAL A 185 -14.72 -0.92 2.83
CA VAL A 185 -13.83 -1.23 1.70
C VAL A 185 -12.38 -1.43 2.16
N ILE A 186 -11.83 -0.51 2.97
CA ILE A 186 -10.43 -0.56 3.41
C ILE A 186 -10.19 -1.78 4.31
N VAL A 187 -11.03 -1.96 5.33
CA VAL A 187 -10.93 -3.09 6.28
C VAL A 187 -11.20 -4.41 5.55
N GLY A 188 -12.23 -4.44 4.70
CA GLY A 188 -12.57 -5.61 3.90
C GLY A 188 -11.44 -6.04 2.96
N ALA A 189 -10.83 -5.10 2.24
CA ALA A 189 -9.71 -5.37 1.35
C ALA A 189 -8.49 -5.93 2.10
N SER A 190 -8.14 -5.35 3.26
CA SER A 190 -7.03 -5.86 4.08
C SER A 190 -7.26 -7.29 4.56
N ASN A 191 -8.46 -7.59 5.04
CA ASN A 191 -8.79 -8.94 5.50
C ASN A 191 -8.91 -9.94 4.33
N ALA A 192 -9.35 -9.50 3.14
CA ALA A 192 -9.37 -10.33 1.94
C ALA A 192 -7.95 -10.74 1.47
N VAL A 193 -6.99 -9.80 1.49
CA VAL A 193 -5.59 -10.10 1.17
C VAL A 193 -4.99 -11.05 2.21
N ASN A 194 -5.23 -10.79 3.51
CA ASN A 194 -4.77 -11.67 4.59
C ASN A 194 -5.35 -13.09 4.52
N LEU A 195 -6.58 -13.26 4.01
CA LEU A 195 -7.18 -14.57 3.79
C LEU A 195 -6.56 -15.30 2.59
N THR A 196 -6.13 -14.54 1.58
CA THR A 196 -5.51 -15.08 0.34
C THR A 196 -4.05 -15.48 0.56
N ASP A 197 -3.37 -14.88 1.54
CA ASP A 197 -1.95 -15.11 1.86
C ASP A 197 -1.68 -16.41 2.66
N GLY A 198 -2.20 -17.53 2.14
CA GLY A 198 -2.04 -18.86 2.74
C GLY A 198 -0.93 -19.71 2.11
N ARG A 199 -0.44 -19.33 0.92
CA ARG A 199 0.60 -20.04 0.15
C ARG A 199 1.63 -19.05 -0.39
N ASP A 200 2.87 -19.50 -0.49
CA ASP A 200 3.99 -18.68 -0.97
C ASP A 200 3.65 -18.09 -2.36
N GLY A 201 3.60 -16.77 -2.44
CA GLY A 201 3.35 -16.02 -3.68
C GLY A 201 1.89 -15.97 -4.15
N LEU A 202 0.93 -16.57 -3.44
CA LEU A 202 -0.48 -16.58 -3.87
C LEU A 202 -1.14 -15.20 -3.76
N ALA A 203 -0.82 -14.43 -2.71
CA ALA A 203 -1.36 -13.09 -2.52
C ALA A 203 -0.62 -12.02 -3.35
N ILE A 204 0.69 -12.18 -3.56
CA ILE A 204 1.51 -11.11 -4.15
C ILE A 204 1.20 -10.86 -5.62
N VAL A 205 0.94 -11.91 -6.41
CA VAL A 205 0.65 -11.78 -7.85
C VAL A 205 -0.66 -10.98 -8.08
N PRO A 206 -1.79 -11.30 -7.43
CA PRO A 206 -2.99 -10.46 -7.48
C PRO A 206 -2.76 -9.03 -7.00
N VAL A 207 -1.96 -8.83 -5.94
CA VAL A 207 -1.65 -7.50 -5.41
C VAL A 207 -0.88 -6.65 -6.42
N ILE A 208 0.12 -7.22 -7.12
CA ILE A 208 0.87 -6.51 -8.17
C ILE A 208 -0.06 -6.11 -9.32
N ILE A 209 -0.94 -7.00 -9.77
CA ILE A 209 -1.89 -6.71 -10.85
C ILE A 209 -2.86 -5.59 -10.43
N ALA A 210 -3.48 -5.71 -9.25
CA ALA A 210 -4.39 -4.70 -8.73
C ALA A 210 -3.69 -3.34 -8.56
N THR A 211 -2.48 -3.34 -8.01
CA THR A 211 -1.67 -2.14 -7.81
C THR A 211 -1.30 -1.49 -9.15
N GLY A 212 -0.95 -2.27 -10.18
CA GLY A 212 -0.68 -1.76 -11.52
C GLY A 212 -1.88 -1.08 -12.15
N VAL A 213 -3.08 -1.65 -11.98
CA VAL A 213 -4.33 -1.04 -12.42
C VAL A 213 -4.60 0.26 -11.66
N PHE A 214 -4.45 0.26 -10.34
CA PHE A 214 -4.62 1.49 -9.54
C PHE A 214 -3.59 2.57 -9.86
N ALA A 215 -2.34 2.21 -10.17
CA ALA A 215 -1.31 3.14 -10.62
C ALA A 215 -1.74 3.83 -11.93
N LEU A 216 -2.25 3.06 -12.89
CA LEU A 216 -2.75 3.60 -14.16
C LEU A 216 -3.95 4.53 -13.93
N ILE A 217 -4.91 4.12 -13.11
CA ILE A 217 -6.09 4.93 -12.80
C ILE A 217 -5.67 6.24 -12.12
N ALA A 218 -4.79 6.18 -11.12
CA ALA A 218 -4.27 7.36 -10.43
C ALA A 218 -3.56 8.33 -11.38
N TYR A 219 -2.75 7.81 -12.30
CA TYR A 219 -2.07 8.61 -13.32
C TYR A 219 -3.05 9.31 -14.26
N VAL A 220 -4.08 8.58 -14.73
CA VAL A 220 -5.10 9.10 -15.66
C VAL A 220 -5.96 10.16 -14.98
N VAL A 221 -6.51 9.85 -13.79
CA VAL A 221 -7.38 10.75 -13.02
C VAL A 221 -6.61 11.98 -12.49
N GLY A 222 -5.33 11.82 -12.22
CA GLY A 222 -4.42 12.90 -11.84
C GLY A 222 -3.96 13.80 -12.98
N ASN A 223 -4.32 13.49 -14.23
CA ASN A 223 -3.96 14.28 -15.41
C ASN A 223 -5.20 14.94 -16.02
N ARG A 224 -5.19 16.28 -16.08
CA ARG A 224 -6.35 17.06 -16.56
C ARG A 224 -6.75 16.75 -18.01
N VAL A 225 -5.78 16.48 -18.88
CA VAL A 225 -6.03 16.18 -20.30
C VAL A 225 -6.66 14.80 -20.44
N PHE A 226 -6.08 13.78 -19.81
CA PHE A 226 -6.63 12.42 -19.89
C PHE A 226 -7.98 12.28 -19.19
N ALA A 227 -8.14 12.88 -18.01
CA ALA A 227 -9.42 12.88 -17.30
C ALA A 227 -10.53 13.55 -18.14
N ALA A 228 -10.26 14.70 -18.76
CA ALA A 228 -11.23 15.35 -19.63
C ALA A 228 -11.56 14.51 -20.88
N TYR A 229 -10.55 13.94 -21.54
CA TYR A 229 -10.73 13.11 -22.73
C TYR A 229 -11.56 11.84 -22.45
N LEU A 230 -11.30 11.18 -21.32
CA LEU A 230 -11.98 9.95 -20.90
C LEU A 230 -13.27 10.20 -20.13
N GLN A 231 -13.65 11.47 -19.91
CA GLN A 231 -14.84 11.86 -19.13
C GLN A 231 -14.80 11.31 -17.70
N LEU A 232 -13.63 11.40 -17.06
CA LEU A 232 -13.41 11.02 -15.66
C LEU A 232 -13.32 12.27 -14.79
N SER A 233 -13.73 12.14 -13.52
CA SER A 233 -13.58 13.21 -12.53
C SER A 233 -12.10 13.47 -12.26
N TYR A 234 -11.61 14.65 -12.61
CA TYR A 234 -10.21 15.05 -12.39
C TYR A 234 -9.93 15.27 -10.90
N VAL A 235 -8.89 14.63 -10.36
CA VAL A 235 -8.47 14.81 -8.96
C VAL A 235 -7.04 15.37 -8.93
N PRO A 236 -6.85 16.66 -8.62
CA PRO A 236 -5.53 17.27 -8.54
C PRO A 236 -4.62 16.54 -7.56
N GLY A 237 -3.41 16.19 -7.99
CA GLY A 237 -2.43 15.51 -7.14
C GLY A 237 -2.63 14.00 -6.99
N ALA A 238 -3.74 13.41 -7.45
CA ALA A 238 -3.94 11.96 -7.36
C ALA A 238 -2.87 11.16 -8.14
N GLY A 239 -2.26 11.77 -9.16
CA GLY A 239 -1.19 11.15 -9.95
C GLY A 239 0.01 10.70 -9.11
N GLU A 240 0.30 11.36 -7.99
CA GLU A 240 1.39 10.99 -7.07
C GLU A 240 1.20 9.59 -6.45
N LEU A 241 -0.04 9.10 -6.35
CA LEU A 241 -0.32 7.73 -5.92
C LEU A 241 0.26 6.68 -6.87
N SER A 242 0.51 7.04 -8.13
CA SER A 242 1.21 6.15 -9.09
C SER A 242 2.65 5.89 -8.63
N VAL A 243 3.31 6.87 -8.01
CA VAL A 243 4.68 6.70 -7.47
C VAL A 243 4.67 5.74 -6.29
N PHE A 244 3.71 5.90 -5.37
CA PHE A 244 3.48 4.96 -4.27
C PHE A 244 3.19 3.55 -4.78
N ALA A 245 2.31 3.42 -5.78
CA ALA A 245 1.97 2.13 -6.38
C ALA A 245 3.18 1.50 -7.10
N GLY A 246 4.02 2.30 -7.77
CA GLY A 246 5.29 1.84 -8.33
C GLY A 246 6.22 1.29 -7.25
N ALA A 247 6.37 2.00 -6.12
CA ALA A 247 7.14 1.52 -4.98
C ALA A 247 6.58 0.20 -4.41
N LEU A 248 5.26 0.03 -4.37
CA LEU A 248 4.61 -1.21 -3.91
C LEU A 248 4.84 -2.39 -4.86
N ILE A 249 4.87 -2.15 -6.18
CA ILE A 249 5.17 -3.21 -7.16
C ILE A 249 6.63 -3.66 -7.06
N GLY A 250 7.55 -2.74 -6.76
CA GLY A 250 8.98 -3.05 -6.68
C GLY A 250 9.44 -3.67 -5.37
N GLY A 251 8.75 -3.38 -4.26
CA GLY A 251 9.11 -3.81 -2.90
C GLY A 251 8.84 -5.28 -2.63
#